data_AF-X6PEL6-F1
#
_entry.id   AF-X6PEL6-F1
#
_cell.length_a   1.000
_cell.length_b   1.000
_cell.length_c   1.000
_cell.angle_alpha   90.00
_cell.angle_beta   90.00
_cell.angle_gamma   90.00
#
_symmetry.space_group_name_H-M   'P 1'
#
loop_
_entity.id
_entity.type
_entity.pdbx_description
1 polymer ?
#
loop_
_entity_poly.entity_id
_entity_poly.type
_entity_poly.pdbx_seq_one_letter_code
_entity_poly.pdbx_strand_id
1 'polypeptide(L)'
;MYYFKNSLLTFSCINHRLLFENPFQNKVFRKKNLLNYYRVRAMLLFEAEAREEEIKEDKKKTFLLSECYSKSWISLTNEPQRLDTLICCVCNQVVNNAMELHCDEHEDSDQVYLVGEECLQQYLKQNNGKCPIQQHDHCEFSQGRTMRKLVFELFVICPRQFDLKKRQSNEGIKLEGEKEEEGHWNGPNSAPNSKNYCNFKGKIKDLKDHLDKSCNLISTKQINQLEIANELNAIVGQIKELQNVIKLQTEQYKHLKADKLEELVKTNNKQINDLKHELLGKDKTIAVLTNNIQQLKIDIDQHNIEFKTKFDNHVNAFKEYKQIIGLKLENQKTN
;
A
#
# COMPACT_ATOMS: atom_id res chain seq x y z
N MET A 1 -15.88 31.18 55.74
CA MET A 1 -16.59 29.93 55.37
C MET A 1 -16.18 29.57 53.96
N TYR A 2 -15.07 28.85 53.81
CA TYR A 2 -14.93 27.39 53.73
C TYR A 2 -15.22 26.80 52.32
N TYR A 3 -14.10 26.49 51.65
CA TYR A 3 -13.85 25.45 50.62
C TYR A 3 -14.54 25.53 49.25
N PHE A 4 -13.73 25.68 48.19
CA PHE A 4 -13.47 24.57 47.25
C PHE A 4 -12.22 24.80 46.36
N LYS A 5 -11.18 24.03 46.70
CA LYS A 5 -10.14 23.36 45.90
C LYS A 5 -9.56 24.01 44.63
N ASN A 6 -8.40 24.61 44.88
CA ASN A 6 -7.14 24.44 44.14
C ASN A 6 -6.94 23.05 43.49
N SER A 7 -6.65 23.03 42.19
CA SER A 7 -5.89 21.98 41.50
C SER A 7 -5.29 22.57 40.22
N LEU A 8 -4.05 22.17 39.88
CA LEU A 8 -3.22 22.58 38.74
C LEU A 8 -2.33 23.80 38.97
N LEU A 9 -1.20 23.59 39.65
CA LEU A 9 0.11 24.19 39.32
C LEU A 9 1.21 23.52 40.16
N THR A 10 1.60 22.31 39.77
CA THR A 10 2.88 21.71 40.16
C THR A 10 3.42 20.89 38.98
N PHE A 11 3.96 21.57 37.96
CA PHE A 11 4.86 20.92 37.02
C PHE A 11 6.24 20.87 37.66
N SER A 12 6.54 19.70 38.22
CA SER A 12 7.82 19.34 38.81
C SER A 12 8.92 19.30 37.74
N CYS A 13 9.87 20.22 37.84
CA CYS A 13 11.20 20.14 37.24
C CYS A 13 12.03 19.02 37.90
N ILE A 14 11.71 17.75 37.62
CA ILE A 14 12.59 16.62 37.96
C ILE A 14 12.46 15.58 36.83
N ASN A 15 13.30 15.73 35.79
CA ASN A 15 13.83 14.64 34.97
C ASN A 15 14.80 15.21 33.92
N HIS A 16 15.93 15.73 34.40
CA HIS A 16 17.06 16.12 33.55
C HIS A 16 18.34 15.39 33.97
N ARG A 17 18.20 14.10 34.31
CA ARG A 17 19.34 13.23 34.60
C ARG A 17 19.09 11.86 33.98
N LEU A 18 20.02 11.45 33.12
CA LEU A 18 20.15 10.14 32.45
C LEU A 18 19.40 9.96 31.12
N LEU A 19 19.83 10.69 30.09
CA LEU A 19 19.85 10.17 28.71
C LEU A 19 21.24 10.37 28.10
N PHE A 20 22.26 9.74 28.71
CA PHE A 20 23.39 9.23 27.94
C PHE A 20 22.99 7.82 27.48
N GLU A 21 22.10 7.77 26.49
CA GLU A 21 21.77 6.51 25.84
C GLU A 21 22.99 6.00 25.08
N ASN A 22 23.32 4.76 25.36
CA ASN A 22 24.44 4.02 24.82
C ASN A 22 24.26 3.84 23.28
N PRO A 23 25.14 4.39 22.42
CA PRO A 23 25.00 4.35 20.96
C PRO A 23 25.06 2.92 20.36
N PHE A 24 25.35 1.90 21.16
CA PHE A 24 25.37 0.50 20.72
C PHE A 24 23.98 -0.19 20.72
N GLN A 25 23.03 0.23 21.56
CA GLN A 25 21.69 -0.40 21.62
C GLN A 25 20.80 0.01 20.43
N ASN A 26 21.07 1.18 19.82
CA ASN A 26 20.30 1.71 18.70
C ASN A 26 20.58 0.99 17.35
N LYS A 27 21.71 0.27 17.23
CA LYS A 27 22.04 -0.50 16.02
C LYS A 27 21.23 -1.80 15.89
N VAL A 28 20.84 -2.41 17.01
CA VAL A 28 20.06 -3.66 17.01
C VAL A 28 18.59 -3.40 16.70
N PHE A 29 18.04 -2.29 17.20
CA PHE A 29 16.65 -1.92 16.94
C PHE A 29 16.40 -1.53 15.47
N ARG A 30 17.37 -0.86 14.82
CA ARG A 30 17.28 -0.51 13.38
C ARG A 30 17.35 -1.73 12.45
N LYS A 31 18.10 -2.79 12.81
CA LYS A 31 18.19 -4.01 11.99
C LYS A 31 16.88 -4.82 11.97
N LYS A 32 16.17 -4.92 13.10
CA LYS A 32 14.89 -5.65 13.17
C LYS A 32 13.79 -4.97 12.35
N ASN A 33 13.73 -3.64 12.36
CA ASN A 33 12.75 -2.89 11.55
C ASN A 33 13.04 -2.99 10.05
N LEU A 34 14.31 -3.03 9.64
CA LEU A 34 14.69 -3.15 8.24
C LEU A 34 14.32 -4.54 7.67
N LEU A 35 14.50 -5.60 8.44
CA LEU A 35 14.14 -6.96 8.02
C LEU A 35 12.62 -7.13 7.85
N ASN A 36 11.82 -6.54 8.75
CA ASN A 36 10.37 -6.53 8.63
C ASN A 36 9.90 -5.76 7.38
N TYR A 37 10.53 -4.64 7.06
CA TYR A 37 10.22 -3.87 5.84
C TYR A 37 10.45 -4.70 4.56
N TYR A 38 11.58 -5.40 4.45
CA TYR A 38 11.84 -6.25 3.28
C TYR A 38 10.93 -7.47 3.23
N ARG A 39 10.53 -8.04 4.38
CA ARG A 39 9.60 -9.17 4.43
C ARG A 39 8.19 -8.78 3.96
N VAL A 40 7.66 -7.64 4.42
CA VAL A 40 6.35 -7.12 3.96
C VAL A 40 6.39 -6.76 2.48
N ARG A 41 7.48 -6.15 2.02
CA ARG A 41 7.64 -5.78 0.60
C ARG A 41 7.75 -6.99 -0.32
N ALA A 42 8.45 -8.05 0.10
CA ALA A 42 8.53 -9.30 -0.67
C ALA A 42 7.15 -9.98 -0.77
N MET A 43 6.38 -10.00 0.32
CA MET A 43 5.03 -10.56 0.33
C MET A 43 4.09 -9.83 -0.64
N LEU A 44 4.14 -8.50 -0.67
CA LEU A 44 3.34 -7.70 -1.61
C LEU A 44 3.76 -7.90 -3.08
N LEU A 45 5.04 -8.15 -3.35
CA LEU A 45 5.53 -8.47 -4.70
C LEU A 45 5.03 -9.84 -5.16
N PHE A 46 5.11 -10.86 -4.31
CA PHE A 46 4.59 -12.19 -4.62
C PHE A 46 3.07 -12.19 -4.84
N GLU A 47 2.31 -11.44 -4.04
CA GLU A 47 0.86 -11.31 -4.27
C GLU A 47 0.52 -10.54 -5.56
N ALA A 48 1.36 -9.59 -5.98
CA ALA A 48 1.15 -8.87 -7.23
C ALA A 48 1.46 -9.76 -8.45
N GLU A 49 2.54 -10.55 -8.39
CA GLU A 49 2.91 -11.51 -9.43
C GLU A 49 1.88 -12.64 -9.56
N ALA A 50 1.39 -13.19 -8.43
CA ALA A 50 0.32 -14.20 -8.43
C ALA A 50 -1.00 -13.68 -9.05
N ARG A 51 -1.35 -12.41 -8.80
CA ARG A 51 -2.53 -11.76 -9.42
C ARG A 51 -2.35 -11.51 -10.91
N GLU A 52 -1.14 -11.24 -11.38
CA GLU A 52 -0.88 -11.05 -12.82
C GLU A 52 -0.95 -12.34 -13.63
N GLU A 53 -0.57 -13.49 -13.05
CA GLU A 53 -0.71 -14.80 -13.69
C GLU A 53 -2.17 -15.24 -13.80
N GLU A 54 -2.99 -15.05 -12.75
CA GLU A 54 -4.45 -15.29 -12.80
C GLU A 54 -5.13 -14.43 -13.89
N ILE A 55 -4.74 -13.16 -14.06
CA ILE A 55 -5.34 -12.25 -15.05
C ILE A 55 -4.97 -12.62 -16.49
N LYS A 56 -3.81 -13.26 -16.73
CA LYS A 56 -3.39 -13.69 -18.08
C LYS A 56 -4.08 -14.97 -18.54
N GLU A 57 -4.44 -15.86 -17.63
CA GLU A 57 -5.23 -17.06 -17.95
C GLU A 57 -6.71 -16.70 -18.20
N ASP A 58 -7.25 -15.73 -17.46
CA ASP A 58 -8.66 -15.34 -17.58
C ASP A 58 -9.01 -14.57 -18.87
N LYS A 59 -8.04 -13.86 -19.47
CA LYS A 59 -8.25 -13.07 -20.70
C LYS A 59 -8.29 -13.90 -21.98
N LYS A 60 -7.90 -15.17 -21.91
CA LYS A 60 -8.08 -16.17 -22.99
C LYS A 60 -9.37 -16.97 -22.85
N LYS A 61 -10.31 -16.54 -21.99
CA LYS A 61 -11.72 -16.98 -22.00
C LYS A 61 -12.34 -16.69 -23.36
N THR A 62 -12.08 -17.64 -24.23
CA THR A 62 -12.69 -17.91 -25.52
C THR A 62 -14.18 -17.80 -25.30
N PHE A 63 -14.82 -16.78 -25.90
CA PHE A 63 -16.27 -16.59 -25.95
C PHE A 63 -17.08 -17.67 -25.20
N LEU A 64 -17.34 -17.46 -23.90
CA LEU A 64 -18.53 -17.94 -23.21
C LEU A 64 -18.91 -19.42 -23.46
N LEU A 65 -17.93 -20.30 -23.66
CA LEU A 65 -18.14 -21.73 -23.91
C LEU A 65 -17.92 -22.57 -22.65
N SER A 66 -17.59 -21.95 -21.51
CA SER A 66 -17.49 -22.63 -20.22
C SER A 66 -18.83 -22.67 -19.47
N GLU A 67 -19.72 -21.70 -19.73
CA GLU A 67 -21.02 -21.63 -19.08
C GLU A 67 -22.10 -22.39 -19.88
N CYS A 68 -23.25 -22.64 -19.24
CA CYS A 68 -24.43 -23.17 -19.93
C CYS A 68 -24.92 -22.23 -21.03
N TYR A 69 -25.52 -22.79 -22.07
CA TYR A 69 -26.00 -22.03 -23.23
C TYR A 69 -27.32 -21.32 -22.95
N SER A 70 -27.40 -20.03 -23.31
CA SER A 70 -28.62 -19.24 -23.15
C SER A 70 -29.85 -19.92 -23.76
N LYS A 71 -30.87 -20.19 -22.94
CA LYS A 71 -32.14 -20.80 -23.39
C LYS A 71 -32.77 -19.98 -24.51
N SER A 72 -32.76 -18.65 -24.40
CA SER A 72 -33.30 -17.75 -25.43
C SER A 72 -32.58 -17.85 -26.77
N TRP A 73 -31.28 -18.14 -26.78
CA TRP A 73 -30.50 -18.29 -28.01
C TRP A 73 -30.78 -19.65 -28.68
N ILE A 74 -30.77 -20.73 -27.90
CA ILE A 74 -31.03 -22.08 -28.40
C ILE A 74 -32.48 -22.24 -28.91
N SER A 75 -33.45 -21.59 -28.24
CA SER A 75 -34.87 -21.67 -28.60
C SER A 75 -35.21 -21.02 -29.95
N LEU A 76 -34.30 -20.26 -30.56
CA LEU A 76 -34.52 -19.68 -31.89
C LEU A 76 -34.55 -20.73 -33.02
N THR A 77 -34.00 -21.92 -32.77
CA THR A 77 -33.77 -22.94 -33.80
C THR A 77 -34.17 -24.35 -33.39
N ASN A 78 -34.70 -24.55 -32.17
CA ASN A 78 -35.09 -25.87 -31.67
C ASN A 78 -36.44 -25.80 -30.97
N GLU A 79 -37.17 -26.93 -31.00
CA GLU A 79 -38.46 -27.09 -30.32
C GLU A 79 -38.32 -27.08 -28.79
N PRO A 80 -39.19 -26.38 -28.04
CA PRO A 80 -39.11 -26.27 -26.58
C PRO A 80 -39.09 -27.62 -25.84
N GLN A 81 -39.89 -28.59 -26.29
CA GLN A 81 -40.00 -29.89 -25.61
C GLN A 81 -38.68 -30.66 -25.59
N ARG A 82 -37.83 -30.46 -26.60
CA ARG A 82 -36.49 -31.08 -26.65
C ARG A 82 -35.49 -30.39 -25.72
N LEU A 83 -35.74 -29.14 -25.35
CA LEU A 83 -34.85 -28.35 -24.51
C LEU A 83 -35.13 -28.55 -23.03
N ASP A 84 -36.38 -28.84 -22.65
CA ASP A 84 -36.77 -28.96 -21.25
C ASP A 84 -36.04 -30.11 -20.52
N THR A 85 -35.66 -31.17 -21.23
CA THR A 85 -34.83 -32.26 -20.70
C THR A 85 -33.34 -31.95 -20.66
N LEU A 86 -32.91 -30.82 -21.21
CA LEU A 86 -31.52 -30.38 -21.31
C LEU A 86 -31.25 -29.12 -20.48
N ILE A 87 -32.08 -28.83 -19.49
CA ILE A 87 -31.94 -27.65 -18.65
C ILE A 87 -31.03 -27.96 -17.44
N CYS A 88 -30.06 -27.09 -17.21
CA CYS A 88 -29.22 -27.10 -16.02
C CYS A 88 -30.05 -26.69 -14.80
N CYS A 89 -30.15 -27.56 -13.79
CA CYS A 89 -30.93 -27.33 -12.57
C CYS A 89 -30.42 -26.15 -11.71
N VAL A 90 -29.18 -25.68 -11.93
CA VAL A 90 -28.58 -24.57 -11.18
C VAL A 90 -28.88 -23.20 -11.81
N CYS A 91 -28.61 -23.04 -13.11
CA CYS A 91 -28.72 -21.74 -13.78
C CYS A 91 -29.95 -21.60 -14.70
N ASN A 92 -30.74 -22.67 -14.83
CA ASN A 92 -31.95 -22.73 -15.66
C ASN A 92 -31.71 -22.38 -17.15
N GLN A 93 -30.50 -22.66 -17.64
CA GLN A 93 -30.09 -22.52 -19.04
C GLN A 93 -29.89 -23.90 -19.68
N VAL A 94 -29.68 -23.97 -21.00
CA VAL A 94 -29.39 -25.24 -21.67
C VAL A 94 -28.00 -25.72 -21.26
N VAL A 95 -27.91 -26.93 -20.74
CA VAL A 95 -26.71 -27.48 -20.13
C VAL A 95 -25.55 -27.54 -21.11
N ASN A 96 -24.36 -27.13 -20.66
CA ASN A 96 -23.11 -27.29 -21.39
C ASN A 96 -22.18 -28.22 -20.59
N ASN A 97 -21.49 -29.14 -21.28
CA ASN A 97 -20.73 -30.21 -20.65
C ASN A 97 -21.53 -30.94 -19.56
N ALA A 98 -22.72 -31.42 -19.91
CA ALA A 98 -23.69 -32.01 -18.98
C ALA A 98 -23.07 -33.04 -18.01
N MET A 99 -23.40 -32.88 -16.75
CA MET A 99 -23.17 -33.82 -15.66
C MET A 99 -24.53 -34.31 -15.15
N GLU A 100 -24.61 -35.59 -14.81
CA GLU A 100 -25.78 -36.23 -14.23
C GLU A 100 -25.58 -36.33 -12.72
N LEU A 101 -26.62 -35.97 -11.96
CA LEU A 101 -26.65 -36.13 -10.51
C LEU A 101 -27.13 -37.54 -10.17
N HIS A 102 -26.35 -38.26 -9.37
CA HIS A 102 -26.74 -39.55 -8.79
C HIS A 102 -26.66 -39.41 -7.28
N CYS A 103 -27.82 -39.34 -6.62
CA CYS A 103 -27.86 -39.42 -5.19
C CYS A 103 -29.01 -40.34 -4.77
N ASP A 104 -28.80 -41.13 -3.71
CA ASP A 104 -29.76 -42.12 -3.20
C ASP A 104 -31.10 -41.45 -2.83
N GLU A 105 -31.05 -40.19 -2.37
CA GLU A 105 -32.23 -39.38 -2.04
C GLU A 105 -33.10 -39.04 -3.26
N HIS A 106 -32.59 -39.26 -4.49
CA HIS A 106 -33.27 -38.98 -5.75
C HIS A 106 -33.40 -40.21 -6.65
N GLU A 107 -33.07 -41.42 -6.17
CA GLU A 107 -33.10 -42.66 -6.97
C GLU A 107 -34.52 -43.00 -7.47
N ASP A 108 -35.55 -42.67 -6.68
CA ASP A 108 -36.96 -42.92 -7.00
C ASP A 108 -37.59 -41.86 -7.92
N SER A 109 -36.86 -40.80 -8.29
CA SER A 109 -37.38 -39.81 -9.23
C SER A 109 -37.18 -40.31 -10.66
N ASP A 110 -38.26 -40.44 -11.44
CA ASP A 110 -38.20 -40.76 -12.88
C ASP A 110 -37.43 -39.69 -13.71
N GLN A 111 -36.89 -38.65 -13.06
CA GLN A 111 -36.25 -37.49 -13.68
C GLN A 111 -34.74 -37.51 -13.44
N VAL A 112 -33.98 -37.50 -14.52
CA VAL A 112 -32.52 -37.29 -14.46
C VAL A 112 -32.24 -35.80 -14.32
N TYR A 113 -31.63 -35.40 -13.21
CA TYR A 113 -31.19 -34.02 -13.01
C TYR A 113 -29.88 -33.75 -13.73
N LEU A 114 -29.89 -32.74 -14.61
CA LEU A 114 -28.71 -32.29 -15.33
C LEU A 114 -28.15 -31.00 -14.76
N VAL A 115 -26.84 -30.93 -14.68
CA VAL A 115 -26.11 -29.72 -14.28
C VAL A 115 -24.93 -29.48 -15.23
N GLY A 116 -24.64 -28.22 -15.53
CA GLY A 116 -23.46 -27.88 -16.31
C GLY A 116 -22.21 -28.07 -15.45
N GLU A 117 -21.14 -28.63 -16.01
CA GLU A 117 -19.92 -28.95 -15.26
C GLU A 117 -19.36 -27.73 -14.50
N GLU A 118 -19.23 -26.58 -15.18
CA GLU A 118 -18.77 -25.33 -14.55
C GLU A 118 -19.76 -24.82 -13.48
N CYS A 119 -21.07 -24.89 -13.77
CA CYS A 119 -22.09 -24.49 -12.79
C CYS A 119 -22.02 -25.35 -11.53
N LEU A 120 -21.81 -26.66 -11.68
CA LEU A 120 -21.64 -27.59 -10.56
C LEU A 120 -20.39 -27.26 -9.75
N GLN A 121 -19.24 -27.05 -10.40
CA GLN A 121 -17.99 -26.71 -9.71
C GLN A 121 -18.11 -25.42 -8.89
N GLN A 122 -18.67 -24.36 -9.50
CA GLN A 122 -18.90 -23.10 -8.81
C GLN A 122 -19.88 -23.26 -7.64
N TYR A 123 -20.95 -24.02 -7.85
CA TYR A 123 -21.95 -24.29 -6.84
C TYR A 123 -21.38 -25.02 -5.63
N LEU A 124 -20.66 -26.13 -5.85
CA LEU A 124 -20.07 -26.94 -4.78
C LEU A 124 -19.06 -26.12 -3.96
N LYS A 125 -18.27 -25.26 -4.60
CA LYS A 125 -17.33 -24.36 -3.91
C LYS A 125 -18.06 -23.37 -2.99
N GLN A 126 -19.22 -22.88 -3.38
CA GLN A 126 -20.00 -21.91 -2.60
C GLN A 126 -20.85 -22.56 -1.50
N ASN A 127 -21.26 -23.82 -1.70
CA ASN A 127 -22.23 -24.50 -0.84
C ASN A 127 -21.62 -25.70 -0.08
N ASN A 128 -20.31 -25.67 0.19
CA ASN A 128 -19.60 -26.70 0.97
C ASN A 128 -19.80 -28.13 0.43
N GLY A 129 -19.83 -28.30 -0.89
CA GLY A 129 -19.97 -29.61 -1.52
C GLY A 129 -21.38 -30.21 -1.47
N LYS A 130 -22.39 -29.45 -1.04
CA LYS A 130 -23.77 -29.94 -0.94
C LYS A 130 -24.46 -30.11 -2.29
N CYS A 131 -25.41 -31.04 -2.33
CA CYS A 131 -26.21 -31.31 -3.53
C CYS A 131 -27.05 -30.10 -3.98
N PRO A 132 -27.04 -29.71 -5.28
CA PRO A 132 -27.82 -28.58 -5.79
C PRO A 132 -29.35 -28.69 -5.63
N ILE A 133 -29.90 -29.90 -5.49
CA ILE A 133 -31.36 -30.11 -5.46
C ILE A 133 -31.93 -29.98 -4.04
N GLN A 134 -31.31 -30.66 -3.05
CA GLN A 134 -31.85 -30.73 -1.67
C GLN A 134 -30.81 -30.52 -0.56
N GLN A 135 -29.61 -30.02 -0.86
CA GLN A 135 -28.58 -29.66 0.15
C GLN A 135 -28.09 -30.79 1.07
N HIS A 136 -28.31 -32.06 0.71
CA HIS A 136 -27.74 -33.19 1.42
C HIS A 136 -26.26 -33.38 1.06
N ASP A 137 -25.56 -34.15 1.88
CA ASP A 137 -24.17 -34.52 1.68
C ASP A 137 -24.07 -35.76 0.76
N HIS A 138 -22.86 -36.08 0.27
CA HIS A 138 -22.55 -37.31 -0.48
C HIS A 138 -23.34 -37.54 -1.77
N CYS A 139 -23.54 -36.53 -2.62
CA CYS A 139 -24.04 -36.78 -3.97
C CYS A 139 -22.89 -37.18 -4.92
N GLU A 140 -23.13 -38.20 -5.75
CA GLU A 140 -22.23 -38.59 -6.82
C GLU A 140 -22.58 -37.87 -8.13
N PHE A 141 -21.56 -37.60 -8.93
CA PHE A 141 -21.71 -36.89 -10.20
C PHE A 141 -21.01 -37.65 -11.30
N SER A 142 -21.71 -37.90 -12.41
CA SER A 142 -21.14 -38.60 -13.56
C SER A 142 -21.25 -37.77 -14.82
N GLN A 143 -20.35 -38.01 -15.78
CA GLN A 143 -20.44 -37.33 -17.07
C GLN A 143 -21.57 -37.95 -17.90
N GLY A 144 -22.62 -37.16 -18.15
CA GLY A 144 -23.77 -37.56 -18.96
C GLY A 144 -23.43 -37.64 -20.45
N ARG A 145 -22.75 -38.71 -20.88
CA ARG A 145 -22.25 -38.87 -22.27
C ARG A 145 -23.37 -38.74 -23.31
N THR A 146 -24.54 -39.30 -23.02
CA THR A 146 -25.71 -39.25 -23.92
C THR A 146 -26.25 -37.82 -24.00
N MET A 147 -26.38 -37.14 -22.86
CA MET A 147 -26.87 -35.76 -22.80
C MET A 147 -25.92 -34.79 -23.48
N ARG A 148 -24.60 -34.94 -23.29
CA ARG A 148 -23.58 -34.16 -24.02
C ARG A 148 -23.72 -34.31 -25.53
N LYS A 149 -23.96 -35.53 -26.03
CA LYS A 149 -24.23 -35.77 -27.46
C LYS A 149 -25.51 -35.09 -27.91
N LEU A 150 -26.60 -35.17 -27.15
CA LEU A 150 -27.86 -34.50 -27.49
C LEU A 150 -27.70 -32.99 -27.59
N VAL A 151 -26.99 -32.37 -26.64
CA VAL A 151 -26.66 -30.95 -26.67
C VAL A 151 -25.84 -30.60 -27.92
N PHE A 152 -24.83 -31.39 -28.26
CA PHE A 152 -24.00 -31.16 -29.45
C PHE A 152 -24.76 -31.23 -30.78
N GLU A 153 -25.90 -31.92 -30.82
CA GLU A 153 -26.75 -32.04 -31.99
C GLU A 153 -27.82 -30.94 -32.10
N LEU A 154 -27.95 -30.07 -31.08
CA LEU A 154 -28.85 -28.92 -31.16
C LEU A 154 -28.39 -27.95 -32.26
N PHE A 155 -29.35 -27.42 -33.02
CA PHE A 155 -29.08 -26.40 -34.01
C PHE A 155 -28.98 -25.03 -33.36
N VAL A 156 -28.07 -24.19 -33.82
CA VAL A 156 -27.90 -22.82 -33.33
C VAL A 156 -27.57 -21.89 -34.48
N ILE A 157 -27.90 -20.61 -34.31
CA ILE A 157 -27.32 -19.52 -35.11
C ILE A 157 -26.01 -19.06 -34.50
N CYS A 158 -25.17 -18.37 -35.27
CA CYS A 158 -23.94 -17.78 -34.74
C CYS A 158 -24.22 -16.93 -33.47
N PRO A 159 -23.53 -17.17 -32.33
CA PRO A 159 -23.76 -16.39 -31.11
C PRO A 159 -23.41 -14.91 -31.31
N ARG A 160 -22.40 -14.60 -32.13
CA ARG A 160 -22.07 -13.21 -32.49
C ARG A 160 -23.21 -12.52 -33.26
N GLN A 161 -23.96 -13.28 -34.06
CA GLN A 161 -25.15 -12.76 -34.76
C GLN A 161 -26.33 -12.56 -33.80
N PHE A 162 -26.51 -13.46 -32.83
CA PHE A 162 -27.53 -13.33 -31.80
C PHE A 162 -27.32 -12.07 -30.95
N ASP A 163 -26.09 -11.84 -30.49
CA ASP A 163 -25.73 -10.66 -29.71
C ASP A 163 -25.96 -9.35 -30.47
N LEU A 164 -25.63 -9.33 -31.77
CA LEU A 164 -25.85 -8.17 -32.62
C LEU A 164 -27.34 -7.82 -32.74
N LYS A 165 -28.19 -8.83 -32.98
CA LYS A 165 -29.66 -8.63 -33.06
C LYS A 165 -30.23 -8.12 -31.74
N LYS A 166 -29.77 -8.66 -30.60
CA LYS A 166 -30.21 -8.25 -29.26
C LYS A 166 -29.88 -6.79 -28.95
N ARG A 167 -28.73 -6.27 -29.41
CA ARG A 167 -28.38 -4.85 -29.26
C ARG A 167 -29.29 -3.96 -30.10
N GLN A 168 -29.52 -4.33 -31.36
CA GLN A 168 -30.38 -3.59 -32.27
C GLN A 168 -31.83 -3.51 -31.78
N SER A 169 -32.36 -4.58 -31.20
CA SER A 169 -33.73 -4.56 -30.64
C SER A 169 -33.88 -3.65 -29.42
N ASN A 170 -32.80 -3.42 -28.67
CA ASN A 170 -32.83 -2.60 -27.47
C ASN A 170 -32.67 -1.09 -27.76
N GLU A 171 -32.09 -0.74 -28.91
CA GLU A 171 -31.89 0.65 -29.33
C GLU A 171 -33.13 1.26 -30.02
N GLY A 172 -34.14 0.45 -30.35
CA GLY A 172 -35.30 0.84 -31.18
C GLY A 172 -36.53 1.47 -30.49
N ILE A 173 -36.50 1.79 -29.19
CA ILE A 173 -37.73 2.27 -28.47
C ILE A 173 -37.73 3.80 -28.22
N LYS A 174 -36.88 4.61 -28.89
CA LYS A 174 -36.86 6.08 -28.65
C LYS A 174 -36.93 7.01 -29.86
N LEU A 175 -37.37 6.54 -31.03
CA LEU A 175 -37.67 7.42 -32.15
C LEU A 175 -39.08 7.16 -32.70
N GLU A 176 -40.07 7.20 -31.81
CA GLU A 176 -41.46 7.35 -32.20
C GLU A 176 -41.86 8.79 -31.89
N GLY A 177 -41.66 9.65 -32.88
CA GLY A 177 -41.94 11.07 -32.76
C GLY A 177 -41.12 11.91 -33.72
N GLU A 178 -41.25 11.69 -35.02
CA GLU A 178 -41.39 12.77 -36.00
C GLU A 178 -41.81 12.20 -37.35
N LYS A 179 -42.68 12.96 -37.99
CA LYS A 179 -43.58 12.57 -39.06
C LYS A 179 -42.84 12.41 -40.38
N GLU A 180 -43.45 11.58 -41.21
CA GLU A 180 -43.32 11.51 -42.67
C GLU A 180 -42.90 12.86 -43.31
N GLU A 181 -41.66 12.95 -43.76
CA GLU A 181 -41.32 13.76 -44.93
C GLU A 181 -40.52 12.90 -45.90
N GLU A 182 -41.15 12.65 -47.05
CA GLU A 182 -40.57 12.09 -48.27
C GLU A 182 -39.44 12.99 -48.78
N GLY A 183 -38.25 12.85 -48.19
CA GLY A 183 -37.03 13.53 -48.58
C GLY A 183 -36.10 12.61 -49.37
N HIS A 184 -36.21 12.70 -50.69
CA HIS A 184 -35.35 12.15 -51.73
C HIS A 184 -33.83 12.15 -51.39
N TRP A 185 -33.26 10.99 -51.01
CA TRP A 185 -31.80 10.81 -50.90
C TRP A 185 -31.22 10.17 -52.16
N ASN A 186 -30.88 11.00 -53.13
CA ASN A 186 -29.95 10.65 -54.21
C ASN A 186 -28.54 11.14 -53.84
N GLY A 187 -27.81 10.31 -53.10
CA GLY A 187 -26.37 10.46 -52.90
C GLY A 187 -25.62 9.23 -53.45
N PRO A 188 -25.20 9.24 -54.72
CA PRO A 188 -24.44 8.14 -55.30
C PRO A 188 -22.99 8.28 -54.86
N ASN A 189 -22.63 7.72 -53.69
CA ASN A 189 -21.25 7.32 -53.30
C ASN A 189 -21.14 6.86 -51.82
N SER A 190 -22.21 6.40 -51.20
CA SER A 190 -22.05 5.49 -50.05
C SER A 190 -21.85 4.09 -50.61
N ALA A 191 -20.59 3.70 -50.81
CA ALA A 191 -20.22 2.33 -51.12
C ALA A 191 -21.03 1.37 -50.22
N PRO A 192 -21.47 0.21 -50.72
CA PRO A 192 -22.22 -0.72 -49.91
C PRO A 192 -21.30 -1.12 -48.76
N ASN A 193 -21.53 -0.55 -47.57
CA ASN A 193 -21.03 -1.09 -46.32
C ASN A 193 -21.52 -2.53 -46.32
N SER A 194 -20.66 -3.46 -46.74
CA SER A 194 -20.94 -4.88 -46.79
C SER A 194 -21.29 -5.22 -45.36
N LYS A 195 -22.59 -5.29 -45.07
CA LYS A 195 -23.08 -5.67 -43.75
C LYS A 195 -22.41 -7.00 -43.50
N ASN A 196 -21.42 -7.03 -42.61
CA ASN A 196 -20.73 -8.25 -42.25
C ASN A 196 -21.77 -9.08 -41.49
N TYR A 197 -22.67 -9.75 -42.20
CA TYR A 197 -23.66 -10.62 -41.60
C TYR A 197 -23.07 -12.02 -41.59
N CYS A 198 -23.17 -12.69 -40.44
CA CYS A 198 -22.98 -14.12 -40.38
C CYS A 198 -24.33 -14.79 -40.67
N ASN A 199 -24.31 -15.83 -41.50
CA ASN A 199 -25.47 -16.67 -41.83
C ASN A 199 -25.32 -18.10 -41.31
N PHE A 200 -24.37 -18.35 -40.40
CA PHE A 200 -24.16 -19.68 -39.84
C PHE A 200 -25.40 -20.13 -39.08
N LYS A 201 -25.92 -21.28 -39.51
CA LYS A 201 -26.93 -22.08 -38.81
C LYS A 201 -26.46 -23.53 -38.89
N GLY A 202 -26.06 -24.09 -37.75
CA GLY A 202 -25.43 -25.41 -37.70
C GLY A 202 -25.54 -26.03 -36.31
N LYS A 203 -24.92 -27.19 -36.10
CA LYS A 203 -24.95 -27.87 -34.80
C LYS A 203 -23.97 -27.22 -33.83
N ILE A 204 -24.23 -27.33 -32.52
CA ILE A 204 -23.34 -26.78 -31.48
C ILE A 204 -21.91 -27.32 -31.63
N LYS A 205 -21.71 -28.59 -31.97
CA LYS A 205 -20.36 -29.17 -32.15
C LYS A 205 -19.54 -28.50 -33.26
N ASP A 206 -20.20 -27.97 -34.29
CA ASP A 206 -19.55 -27.31 -35.44
C ASP A 206 -19.30 -25.81 -35.17
N LEU A 207 -19.88 -25.28 -34.08
CA LEU A 207 -19.84 -23.86 -33.77
C LEU A 207 -18.42 -23.36 -33.49
N LYS A 208 -17.60 -24.17 -32.82
CA LYS A 208 -16.21 -23.79 -32.50
C LYS A 208 -15.40 -23.55 -33.77
N ASP A 209 -15.48 -24.50 -34.72
CA ASP A 209 -14.78 -24.39 -36.00
C ASP A 209 -15.24 -23.14 -36.78
N HIS A 210 -16.54 -22.88 -36.79
CA HIS A 210 -17.09 -21.67 -37.36
C HIS A 210 -16.53 -20.39 -36.72
N LEU A 211 -16.55 -20.29 -35.39
CA LEU A 211 -16.09 -19.10 -34.66
C LEU A 211 -14.59 -18.82 -34.85
N ASP A 212 -13.80 -19.88 -35.02
CA ASP A 212 -12.35 -19.81 -35.16
C ASP A 212 -11.91 -19.53 -36.61
N LYS A 213 -12.61 -20.10 -37.61
CA LYS A 213 -12.12 -20.11 -39.01
C LYS A 213 -12.97 -19.33 -40.00
N SER A 214 -14.28 -19.21 -39.79
CA SER A 214 -15.20 -18.80 -40.86
C SER A 214 -16.16 -17.68 -40.46
N CYS A 215 -16.17 -17.27 -39.19
CA CYS A 215 -17.07 -16.25 -38.71
C CYS A 215 -16.58 -14.84 -39.08
N ASN A 216 -17.14 -14.30 -40.17
CA ASN A 216 -16.85 -12.93 -40.65
C ASN A 216 -17.32 -11.83 -39.70
N LEU A 217 -18.18 -12.16 -38.73
CA LEU A 217 -18.40 -11.33 -37.56
C LEU A 217 -17.18 -11.49 -36.64
N ILE A 218 -15.98 -11.08 -37.05
CA ILE A 218 -14.86 -10.94 -36.12
C ILE A 218 -15.37 -10.02 -35.02
N SER A 219 -15.34 -10.47 -33.76
CA SER A 219 -15.82 -9.60 -32.69
C SER A 219 -14.94 -8.35 -32.77
N THR A 220 -15.52 -7.19 -33.03
CA THR A 220 -14.79 -5.91 -33.05
C THR A 220 -13.98 -5.70 -31.76
N LYS A 221 -14.36 -6.41 -30.69
CA LYS A 221 -13.62 -6.57 -29.45
C LYS A 221 -12.18 -7.10 -29.61
N GLN A 222 -11.90 -7.99 -30.58
CA GLN A 222 -10.56 -8.59 -30.76
C GLN A 222 -9.57 -7.63 -31.44
N ILE A 223 -10.03 -6.80 -32.38
CA ILE A 223 -9.19 -5.77 -33.02
C ILE A 223 -8.84 -4.70 -31.97
N ASN A 224 -9.84 -4.23 -31.22
CA ASN A 224 -9.62 -3.25 -30.16
C ASN A 224 -8.73 -3.81 -29.03
N GLN A 225 -8.83 -5.11 -28.72
CA GLN A 225 -7.95 -5.74 -27.70
C GLN A 225 -6.48 -5.78 -28.12
N LEU A 226 -6.18 -6.03 -29.39
CA LEU A 226 -4.80 -6.04 -29.88
C LEU A 226 -4.19 -4.64 -29.87
N GLU A 227 -4.96 -3.64 -30.30
CA GLU A 227 -4.54 -2.23 -30.27
C GLU A 227 -4.31 -1.75 -28.83
N ILE A 228 -5.26 -2.00 -27.92
CA ILE A 228 -5.10 -1.71 -26.49
C ILE A 228 -3.89 -2.44 -25.89
N ALA A 229 -3.65 -3.70 -26.27
CA ALA A 229 -2.48 -4.45 -25.77
C ALA A 229 -1.16 -3.83 -26.25
N ASN A 230 -1.09 -3.38 -27.49
CA ASN A 230 0.09 -2.70 -28.04
C ASN A 230 0.33 -1.36 -27.35
N GLU A 231 -0.72 -0.56 -27.13
CA GLU A 231 -0.64 0.70 -26.37
C GLU A 231 -0.20 0.46 -24.92
N LEU A 232 -0.75 -0.54 -24.24
CA LEU A 232 -0.34 -0.91 -22.89
C LEU A 232 1.13 -1.32 -22.83
N ASN A 233 1.62 -2.10 -23.80
CA ASN A 233 3.03 -2.47 -23.87
C ASN A 233 3.95 -1.25 -24.07
N ALA A 234 3.52 -0.28 -24.89
CA ALA A 234 4.25 0.98 -25.07
C ALA A 234 4.30 1.80 -23.76
N ILE A 235 3.19 1.91 -23.05
CA ILE A 235 3.11 2.59 -21.74
C ILE A 235 4.00 1.90 -20.71
N VAL A 236 4.00 0.56 -20.66
CA VAL A 236 4.88 -0.22 -19.76
C VAL A 236 6.36 0.05 -20.07
N GLY A 237 6.72 0.19 -21.35
CA GLY A 237 8.06 0.63 -21.76
C GLY A 237 8.44 2.00 -21.19
N GLN A 238 7.58 2.99 -21.38
CA GLN A 238 7.80 4.35 -20.85
C GLN A 238 7.89 4.39 -19.32
N ILE A 239 7.09 3.59 -18.61
CA ILE A 239 7.16 3.48 -17.15
C ILE A 239 8.53 2.96 -16.71
N LYS A 240 9.09 1.95 -17.40
CA LYS A 240 10.43 1.42 -17.09
C LYS A 240 11.52 2.46 -17.31
N GLU A 241 11.43 3.25 -18.38
CA GLU A 241 12.37 4.35 -18.64
C GLU A 241 12.31 5.41 -17.55
N LEU A 242 11.11 5.84 -17.16
CA LEU A 242 10.91 6.80 -16.07
C LEU A 242 11.44 6.26 -14.73
N GLN A 243 11.25 4.98 -14.44
CA GLN A 243 11.81 4.34 -13.24
C GLN A 243 13.34 4.40 -13.20
N ASN A 244 14.00 4.20 -14.35
CA ASN A 244 15.46 4.30 -14.45
C ASN A 244 15.94 5.74 -14.21
N VAL A 245 15.24 6.74 -14.76
CA VAL A 245 15.54 8.17 -14.53
C VAL A 245 15.42 8.52 -13.05
N ILE A 246 14.32 8.12 -12.39
CA ILE A 246 14.10 8.35 -10.96
C ILE A 246 15.20 7.71 -10.12
N LYS A 247 15.62 6.48 -10.46
CA LYS A 247 16.72 5.78 -9.78
C LYS A 247 18.04 6.55 -9.90
N LEU A 248 18.37 7.04 -11.10
CA LEU A 248 19.59 7.81 -11.34
C LEU A 248 19.59 9.14 -10.56
N GLN A 249 18.48 9.88 -10.60
CA GLN A 249 18.34 11.14 -9.85
C GLN A 249 18.43 10.93 -8.34
N THR A 250 17.88 9.81 -7.83
CA THR A 250 17.96 9.46 -6.42
C THR A 250 19.41 9.23 -5.97
N GLU A 251 20.22 8.55 -6.77
CA GLU A 251 21.64 8.36 -6.45
C GLU A 251 22.43 9.69 -6.55
N GLN A 252 22.15 10.52 -7.55
CA GLN A 252 22.76 11.86 -7.66
C GLN A 252 22.45 12.73 -6.43
N TYR A 253 21.20 12.73 -5.96
CA TYR A 253 20.80 13.48 -4.77
C TYR A 253 21.51 12.97 -3.50
N LYS A 254 21.72 11.67 -3.36
CA LYS A 254 22.48 11.09 -2.23
C LYS A 254 23.92 11.57 -2.23
N HIS A 255 24.59 11.56 -3.38
CA HIS A 255 25.96 12.07 -3.52
C HIS A 255 26.03 13.55 -3.16
N LEU A 256 25.18 14.39 -3.76
CA LEU A 256 25.15 15.83 -3.47
C LEU A 256 24.91 16.13 -1.99
N LYS A 257 24.04 15.35 -1.33
CA LYS A 257 23.75 15.50 0.09
C LYS A 257 24.94 15.07 0.97
N ALA A 258 25.67 14.03 0.58
CA ALA A 258 26.87 13.58 1.28
C ALA A 258 27.99 14.64 1.20
N ASP A 259 28.22 15.19 0.00
CA ASP A 259 29.26 16.22 -0.22
C ASP A 259 28.99 17.48 0.59
N LYS A 260 27.74 17.97 0.57
CA LYS A 260 27.32 19.13 1.39
C LYS A 260 27.47 18.88 2.89
N LEU A 261 27.16 17.66 3.34
CA LEU A 261 27.32 17.29 4.75
C LEU A 261 28.79 17.23 5.15
N GLU A 262 29.66 16.71 4.28
CA GLU A 262 31.10 16.66 4.52
C GLU A 262 31.71 18.06 4.62
N GLU A 263 31.32 18.99 3.73
CA GLU A 263 31.75 20.38 3.76
C GLU A 263 31.32 21.11 5.05
N LEU A 264 30.07 20.89 5.49
CA LEU A 264 29.55 21.43 6.73
C LEU A 264 30.32 20.89 7.95
N VAL A 265 30.61 19.59 7.97
CA VAL A 265 31.41 18.95 9.04
C VAL A 265 32.82 19.53 9.08
N LYS A 266 33.49 19.70 7.93
CA LYS A 266 34.81 20.33 7.85
C LYS A 266 34.80 21.76 8.41
N THR A 267 33.79 22.55 8.03
CA THR A 267 33.62 23.92 8.51
C THR A 267 33.41 23.98 10.03
N ASN A 268 32.53 23.14 10.57
CA ASN A 268 32.27 23.10 12.01
C ASN A 268 33.51 22.65 12.80
N ASN A 269 34.25 21.66 12.29
CA ASN A 269 35.48 21.22 12.94
C ASN A 269 36.54 22.33 13.00
N LYS A 270 36.64 23.16 11.96
CA LYS A 270 37.51 24.34 11.97
C LYS A 270 37.10 25.32 13.07
N GLN A 271 35.81 25.68 13.14
CA GLN A 271 35.29 26.57 14.19
C GLN A 271 35.51 26.03 15.61
N ILE A 272 35.30 24.72 15.82
CA ILE A 272 35.56 24.07 17.12
C ILE A 272 37.03 24.19 17.50
N ASN A 273 37.95 23.99 16.56
CA ASN A 273 39.38 24.11 16.82
C ASN A 273 39.79 25.56 17.15
N ASP A 274 39.23 26.53 16.44
CA ASP A 274 39.47 27.95 16.69
C ASP A 274 38.99 28.35 18.11
N LEU A 275 37.78 27.95 18.48
CA LEU A 275 37.22 28.17 19.83
C LEU A 275 38.02 27.47 20.92
N LYS A 276 38.51 26.24 20.65
CA LYS A 276 39.36 25.50 21.59
C LYS A 276 40.68 26.23 21.85
N HIS A 277 41.28 26.82 20.81
CA HIS A 277 42.49 27.62 20.95
C HIS A 277 42.24 28.90 21.75
N GLU A 278 41.11 29.59 21.51
CA GLU A 278 40.73 30.77 22.29
C GLU A 278 40.51 30.43 23.77
N LEU A 279 39.82 29.31 24.07
CA LEU A 279 39.57 28.84 25.43
C LEU A 279 40.88 28.57 26.18
N LEU A 280 41.83 27.89 25.53
CA LEU A 280 43.17 27.66 26.09
C LEU A 280 43.93 28.96 26.39
N GLY A 281 43.72 30.01 25.58
CA GLY A 281 44.27 31.34 25.84
C GLY A 281 43.69 31.95 27.12
N LYS A 282 42.37 31.87 27.30
CA LYS A 282 41.67 32.37 28.49
C LYS A 282 42.06 31.61 29.75
N ASP A 283 42.23 30.29 29.68
CA ASP A 283 42.68 29.46 30.81
C ASP A 283 44.06 29.90 31.32
N LYS A 284 44.98 30.26 30.41
CA LYS A 284 46.29 30.82 30.79
C LYS A 284 46.15 32.15 31.52
N THR A 285 45.28 33.04 31.03
CA THR A 285 45.00 34.33 31.69
C THR A 285 44.39 34.13 33.08
N ILE A 286 43.44 33.21 33.23
CA ILE A 286 42.82 32.86 34.51
C ILE A 286 43.89 32.34 35.49
N ALA A 287 44.81 31.48 35.04
CA ALA A 287 45.90 30.98 35.87
C ALA A 287 46.82 32.11 36.36
N VAL A 288 47.20 33.05 35.48
CA VAL A 288 47.99 34.23 35.86
C VAL A 288 47.26 35.10 36.89
N LEU A 289 45.99 35.40 36.66
CA LEU A 289 45.20 36.19 37.61
C LEU A 289 45.05 35.47 38.96
N THR A 290 44.86 34.15 38.95
CA THR A 290 44.77 33.34 40.17
C THR A 290 46.06 33.44 40.99
N ASN A 291 47.23 33.35 40.34
CA ASN A 291 48.52 33.53 41.02
C ASN A 291 48.68 34.94 41.58
N ASN A 292 48.28 35.97 40.84
CA ASN A 292 48.33 37.36 41.31
C ASN A 292 47.43 37.59 42.54
N ILE A 293 46.22 37.01 42.54
CA ILE A 293 45.30 37.09 43.70
C ILE A 293 45.90 36.38 44.92
N GLN A 294 46.53 35.21 44.72
CA GLN A 294 47.20 34.49 45.81
C GLN A 294 48.37 35.29 46.39
N GLN A 295 49.16 35.93 45.54
CA GLN A 295 50.27 36.79 45.99
C GLN A 295 49.75 37.99 46.79
N LEU A 296 48.74 38.69 46.28
CA LEU A 296 48.12 39.82 46.99
C LEU A 296 47.57 39.41 48.36
N LYS A 297 47.02 38.19 48.47
CA LYS A 297 46.55 37.66 49.75
C LYS A 297 47.69 37.49 50.76
N ILE A 298 48.82 36.95 50.32
CA ILE A 298 50.03 36.81 51.15
C ILE A 298 50.53 38.19 51.60
N ASP A 299 50.57 39.16 50.68
CA ASP A 299 51.03 40.51 50.98
C ASP A 299 50.13 41.22 52.01
N ILE A 300 48.80 41.04 51.91
CA ILE A 300 47.82 41.56 52.88
C ILE A 300 48.01 40.90 54.25
N ASP A 301 48.16 39.57 54.29
CA ASP A 301 48.36 38.84 55.54
C ASP A 301 49.66 39.28 56.24
N GLN A 302 50.74 39.46 55.46
CA GLN A 302 52.01 39.99 55.95
C GLN A 302 51.86 41.42 56.51
N HIS A 303 51.21 42.31 55.78
CA HIS A 303 50.95 43.67 56.24
C HIS A 303 50.10 43.71 57.52
N ASN A 304 49.10 42.83 57.63
CA ASN A 304 48.28 42.72 58.84
C ASN A 304 49.10 42.27 60.06
N ILE A 305 50.04 41.34 59.89
CA ILE A 305 50.96 40.90 60.95
C ILE A 305 51.86 42.07 61.39
N GLU A 306 52.43 42.81 60.44
CA GLU A 306 53.28 43.97 60.73
C GLU A 306 52.51 45.08 61.47
N PHE A 307 51.29 45.38 61.00
CA PHE A 307 50.41 46.36 61.64
C PHE A 307 50.06 45.93 63.06
N LYS A 308 49.69 44.66 63.26
CA LYS A 308 49.37 44.11 64.59
C LYS A 308 50.56 44.22 65.55
N THR A 309 51.76 43.91 65.06
CA THR A 309 53.00 44.04 65.83
C THR A 309 53.27 45.49 66.24
N LYS A 310 53.14 46.46 65.32
CA LYS A 310 53.28 47.89 65.62
C LYS A 310 52.24 48.35 66.65
N PHE A 311 51.00 47.91 66.51
CA PHE A 311 49.93 48.25 67.44
C PHE A 311 50.21 47.70 68.85
N ASP A 312 50.61 46.44 68.97
CA ASP A 312 50.91 45.81 70.25
C ASP A 312 52.12 46.50 70.93
N ASN A 313 53.14 46.91 70.16
CA ASN A 313 54.26 47.72 70.66
C ASN A 313 53.79 49.07 71.23
N HIS A 314 52.90 49.78 70.52
CA HIS A 314 52.33 51.04 71.02
C HIS A 314 51.51 50.86 72.31
N VAL A 315 50.70 49.79 72.38
CA VAL A 315 49.93 49.46 73.57
C VAL A 315 50.85 49.19 74.77
N ASN A 316 51.96 48.48 74.56
CA ASN A 316 52.93 48.20 75.60
C ASN A 316 53.66 49.47 76.07
N ALA A 317 54.12 50.32 75.14
CA ALA A 317 54.74 51.60 75.48
C ALA A 317 53.79 52.51 76.29
N PHE A 318 52.50 52.51 75.95
CA PHE A 318 51.49 53.25 76.70
C PHE A 318 51.29 52.70 78.13
N LYS A 319 51.31 51.36 78.30
CA LYS A 319 51.24 50.74 79.63
C LYS A 319 52.44 51.12 80.49
N GLU A 320 53.65 51.08 79.93
CA GLU A 320 54.88 51.51 80.61
C GLU A 320 54.79 52.98 81.03
N TYR A 321 54.36 53.86 80.12
CA TYR A 321 54.17 55.28 80.42
C TYR A 321 53.15 55.50 81.56
N LYS A 322 52.03 54.76 81.54
CA LYS A 322 51.01 54.79 82.59
C LYS A 322 51.57 54.36 83.95
N GLN A 323 52.42 53.33 84.00
CA GLN A 323 53.10 52.89 85.22
C GLN A 323 54.05 53.98 85.75
N ILE A 324 54.85 54.61 84.88
CA ILE A 324 55.78 55.69 85.25
C ILE A 324 55.02 56.87 85.89
N ILE A 325 53.89 57.28 85.32
CA ILE A 325 53.05 58.35 85.90
C ILE A 325 52.49 57.93 87.26
N GLY A 326 51.99 56.70 87.39
CA GLY A 326 51.48 56.17 88.66
C GLY A 326 52.51 56.27 89.78
N LEU A 327 53.74 55.82 89.53
CA LEU A 327 54.85 55.91 90.48
C LEU A 327 55.20 57.36 90.86
N LYS A 328 55.17 58.29 89.89
CA LYS A 328 55.41 59.72 90.16
C LYS A 328 54.35 60.34 91.07
N LEU A 329 53.08 59.96 90.91
CA LEU A 329 51.97 60.45 91.73
C LEU A 329 52.02 59.90 93.16
N GLU A 330 52.43 58.65 93.35
CA GLU A 330 52.61 58.06 94.68
C GLU A 330 53.72 58.76 95.46
N ASN A 331 54.86 59.02 94.82
CA ASN A 331 55.98 59.74 95.43
C ASN A 331 55.65 61.19 95.85
N GLN A 332 54.65 61.83 95.24
CA GLN A 332 54.20 63.18 95.62
C GLN A 332 53.30 63.20 96.86
N LYS A 333 52.71 62.08 97.28
CA LYS A 333 51.85 62.02 98.47
C LYS A 333 52.61 61.76 99.78
N THR A 334 53.88 61.36 99.67
CA THR A 334 54.74 61.00 100.81
C THR A 334 55.70 62.10 101.26
N ASN A 335 55.71 63.24 100.55
CA ASN A 335 56.34 64.50 100.97
C ASN A 335 55.23 65.52 101.27
#